data_AF-A0A1I6HDA3-F1
#
_entry.id   AF-A0A1I6HDA3-F1
#
_cell.length_a   1.000
_cell.length_b   1.000
_cell.length_c   1.000
_cell.angle_alpha   90.00
_cell.angle_beta   90.00
_cell.angle_gamma   90.00
#
_symmetry.space_group_name_H-M   'P 1'
#
loop_
_entity.id
_entity.type
_entity.pdbx_description
1 polymer ?
#
loop_
_entity_poly.entity_id
_entity_poly.type
_entity_poly.pdbx_seq_one_letter_code
_entity_poly.pdbx_strand_id
1 'polypeptide(L)'
;MLQINEDSTFISLQDYLKSKGWLKDQEEITQISKAGEGNMNVVLRVTTNLRSIIVKQSRPFVQKYQNIPAPIDRIAVEHTFYKAVANSTIISHIPTIIGFDAHAHILAMEDLGDCDDMTFLYEQRNISNGQFNILIAVIHQIHNTKPPENFPDNIKMRKLNHQHIFILPFLSDNGFSLNDIQPGLQELSILYKEDELLKEKVTLIGERYLSQGDTLLHGDYYPGSWMSKDNQLFIIDPEFGFLGFKEFDLGIMAAHLIMATHDISYIKKIESSYPSEIDIELLQNIAGIEIMRRLIGLAQLPLNRTILEKAELLTMAKNLILS
;
A
#
# COMPACT_ATOMS: atom_id res chain seq x y z
N MET A 1 -26.88 -3.80 8.61
CA MET A 1 -25.79 -4.11 7.67
C MET A 1 -24.90 -5.14 8.34
N LEU A 2 -24.56 -6.24 7.68
CA LEU A 2 -23.69 -7.27 8.27
C LEU A 2 -22.31 -6.65 8.56
N GLN A 3 -21.76 -6.89 9.74
CA GLN A 3 -20.39 -6.54 10.09
C GLN A 3 -19.62 -7.82 10.39
N ILE A 4 -18.67 -8.15 9.52
CA ILE A 4 -17.78 -9.30 9.72
C ILE A 4 -16.68 -8.93 10.71
N ASN A 5 -16.38 -9.84 11.63
CA ASN A 5 -15.33 -9.78 12.64
C ASN A 5 -14.87 -11.22 12.93
N GLU A 6 -13.77 -11.43 13.66
CA GLU A 6 -13.31 -12.77 14.05
C GLU A 6 -14.37 -13.55 14.85
N ASP A 7 -15.14 -12.86 15.68
CA ASP A 7 -16.22 -13.45 16.48
C ASP A 7 -17.53 -13.66 15.70
N SER A 8 -17.52 -13.46 14.38
CA SER A 8 -18.71 -13.70 13.56
C SER A 8 -19.11 -15.17 13.65
N THR A 9 -20.39 -15.43 13.87
CA THR A 9 -20.86 -16.82 13.92
C THR A 9 -20.76 -17.45 12.54
N PHE A 10 -20.34 -18.71 12.49
CA PHE A 10 -20.23 -19.45 11.23
C PHE A 10 -21.55 -19.43 10.46
N ILE A 11 -22.68 -19.59 11.16
CA ILE A 11 -24.02 -19.57 10.56
C ILE A 11 -24.29 -18.23 9.86
N SER A 12 -24.09 -17.09 10.54
CA SER A 12 -24.42 -15.78 9.96
C SER A 12 -23.56 -15.43 8.73
N LEU A 13 -22.26 -15.71 8.80
CA LEU A 13 -21.36 -15.46 7.68
C LEU A 13 -21.61 -16.44 6.53
N GLN A 14 -21.85 -17.72 6.83
CA GLN A 14 -22.15 -18.73 5.82
C GLN A 14 -23.44 -18.41 5.07
N ASP A 15 -24.52 -18.10 5.78
CA ASP A 15 -25.81 -17.74 5.17
C ASP A 15 -25.65 -16.52 4.26
N TYR A 16 -24.90 -15.52 4.72
CA TYR A 16 -24.59 -14.34 3.89
C TYR A 16 -23.80 -14.73 2.63
N LEU A 17 -22.68 -15.45 2.76
CA LEU A 17 -21.84 -15.80 1.62
C LEU A 17 -22.56 -16.74 0.62
N LYS A 18 -23.41 -17.66 1.11
CA LYS A 18 -24.29 -18.50 0.28
C LYS A 18 -25.35 -17.67 -0.42
N SER A 19 -25.98 -16.71 0.26
CA SER A 19 -26.97 -15.81 -0.36
C SER A 19 -26.40 -14.97 -1.51
N LYS A 20 -25.08 -14.75 -1.52
CA LYS A 20 -24.35 -14.07 -2.59
C LYS A 20 -23.83 -15.01 -3.68
N GLY A 21 -23.94 -16.33 -3.50
CA GLY A 21 -23.34 -17.33 -4.38
C GLY A 21 -21.81 -17.39 -4.31
N TRP A 22 -21.20 -16.88 -3.23
CA TRP A 22 -19.74 -16.88 -3.05
C TRP A 22 -19.22 -18.18 -2.44
N LEU A 23 -20.12 -18.94 -1.81
CA LEU A 23 -19.91 -20.33 -1.41
C LEU A 23 -20.83 -21.25 -2.24
N LYS A 24 -20.36 -22.46 -2.53
CA LYS A 24 -21.19 -23.50 -3.16
C LYS A 24 -22.22 -24.06 -2.16
N ASP A 25 -23.28 -24.70 -2.65
CA ASP A 25 -24.40 -25.19 -1.81
C ASP A 25 -23.94 -26.12 -0.66
N GLN A 26 -23.00 -27.02 -0.94
CA GLN A 26 -22.41 -27.97 0.03
C GLN A 26 -21.09 -27.47 0.65
N GLU A 27 -20.71 -26.23 0.38
CA GLU A 27 -19.53 -25.60 0.99
C GLU A 27 -19.92 -25.05 2.36
N GLU A 28 -19.20 -25.47 3.40
CA GLU A 28 -19.46 -25.13 4.80
C GLU A 28 -18.23 -24.51 5.44
N ILE A 29 -18.43 -23.45 6.22
CA ILE A 29 -17.36 -22.77 6.96
C ILE A 29 -16.91 -23.67 8.13
N THR A 30 -15.63 -23.99 8.15
CA THR A 30 -14.99 -24.78 9.21
C THR A 30 -14.17 -23.91 10.15
N GLN A 31 -13.65 -22.77 9.67
CA GLN A 31 -12.85 -21.85 10.47
C GLN A 31 -12.96 -20.41 9.94
N ILE A 32 -12.90 -19.45 10.86
CA ILE A 32 -12.72 -18.03 10.57
C ILE A 32 -11.49 -17.58 11.36
N SER A 33 -10.58 -16.87 10.70
CA SER A 33 -9.41 -16.25 11.34
C SER A 33 -9.12 -14.89 10.70
N LYS A 34 -8.32 -14.04 11.35
CA LYS A 34 -7.65 -12.94 10.64
C LYS A 34 -6.73 -13.51 9.56
N ALA A 35 -6.64 -12.79 8.43
CA ALA A 35 -5.69 -13.10 7.35
C ALA A 35 -4.45 -12.18 7.36
N GLY A 36 -4.31 -11.36 8.41
CA GLY A 36 -3.25 -10.38 8.59
C GLY A 36 -3.66 -9.30 9.59
N GLU A 37 -2.77 -8.35 9.87
CA GLU A 37 -3.02 -7.27 10.83
C GLU A 37 -4.15 -6.32 10.40
N GLY A 38 -4.48 -6.26 9.10
CA GLY A 38 -5.58 -5.47 8.55
C GLY A 38 -5.41 -3.97 8.81
N ASN A 39 -4.52 -3.31 8.05
CA ASN A 39 -4.22 -1.89 8.26
C ASN A 39 -5.47 -1.01 8.12
N MET A 40 -6.14 -1.09 6.97
CA MET A 40 -7.31 -0.25 6.67
C MET A 40 -8.63 -0.99 6.86
N ASN A 41 -8.71 -2.27 6.56
CA ASN A 41 -9.95 -3.04 6.50
C ASN A 41 -9.93 -4.21 7.48
N VAL A 42 -11.13 -4.69 7.86
CA VAL A 42 -11.24 -6.01 8.48
C VAL A 42 -11.00 -7.06 7.38
N VAL A 43 -10.04 -7.95 7.60
CA VAL A 43 -9.68 -9.01 6.64
C VAL A 43 -9.78 -10.35 7.33
N LEU A 44 -10.73 -11.18 6.90
CA LEU A 44 -10.94 -12.52 7.42
C LEU A 44 -10.54 -13.57 6.39
N ARG A 45 -9.79 -14.57 6.83
CA ARG A 45 -9.64 -15.85 6.15
C ARG A 45 -10.79 -16.73 6.59
N VAL A 46 -11.58 -17.18 5.62
CA VAL A 46 -12.70 -18.10 5.82
C VAL A 46 -12.30 -19.43 5.20
N THR A 47 -12.00 -20.41 6.06
CA THR A 47 -11.72 -21.78 5.64
C THR A 47 -13.02 -22.56 5.59
N THR A 48 -13.21 -23.28 4.49
CA THR A 48 -14.34 -24.16 4.26
C THR A 48 -13.89 -25.61 4.17
N ASN A 49 -14.83 -26.53 4.08
CA ASN A 49 -14.56 -27.93 3.75
C ASN A 49 -13.99 -28.15 2.33
N LEU A 50 -13.93 -27.12 1.47
CA LEU A 50 -13.45 -27.24 0.09
C LEU A 50 -12.21 -26.41 -0.23
N ARG A 51 -12.07 -25.23 0.39
CA ARG A 51 -11.00 -24.25 0.10
C ARG A 51 -10.92 -23.22 1.22
N SER A 52 -10.07 -22.22 1.07
CA SER A 52 -10.15 -20.98 1.81
C SER A 52 -10.40 -19.79 0.88
N ILE A 53 -11.04 -18.76 1.41
CA ILE A 53 -11.29 -17.49 0.74
C ILE A 53 -10.98 -16.33 1.69
N ILE A 54 -10.66 -15.17 1.12
CA ILE A 54 -10.50 -13.92 1.89
C ILE A 54 -11.75 -13.08 1.76
N VAL A 55 -12.27 -12.60 2.89
CA VAL A 55 -13.41 -11.69 2.97
C VAL A 55 -12.94 -10.40 3.63
N LYS A 56 -12.90 -9.33 2.84
CA LYS A 56 -12.50 -7.98 3.27
C LYS A 56 -13.72 -7.10 3.46
N GLN A 57 -13.74 -6.31 4.53
CA GLN A 57 -14.78 -5.32 4.75
C GLN A 57 -14.19 -4.01 5.27
N SER A 58 -14.59 -2.90 4.65
CA SER A 58 -14.20 -1.57 5.13
C SER A 58 -15.05 -1.11 6.31
N ARG A 59 -14.51 -0.12 7.03
CA ARG A 59 -15.11 0.56 8.17
C ARG A 59 -15.05 2.07 7.94
N PRO A 60 -15.85 2.91 8.62
CA PRO A 60 -15.73 4.37 8.53
C PRO A 60 -14.47 4.94 9.21
N PHE A 61 -13.50 4.09 9.54
CA PHE A 61 -12.23 4.38 10.20
C PHE A 61 -11.14 3.44 9.67
N VAL A 62 -9.88 3.79 9.98
CA VAL A 62 -8.70 2.93 9.76
C VAL A 62 -8.74 1.78 10.76
N GLN A 63 -8.73 0.53 10.30
CA GLN A 63 -8.88 -0.64 11.18
C GLN A 63 -7.79 -0.72 12.27
N LYS A 64 -6.53 -0.40 11.92
CA LYS A 64 -5.40 -0.33 12.86
C LYS A 64 -5.47 0.85 13.84
N TYR A 65 -6.03 1.98 13.41
CA TYR A 65 -6.15 3.21 14.19
C TYR A 65 -7.59 3.70 14.18
N GLN A 66 -8.45 3.07 14.99
CA GLN A 66 -9.91 3.25 14.92
C GLN A 66 -10.39 4.68 15.22
N ASN A 67 -9.53 5.51 15.82
CA ASN A 67 -9.76 6.93 16.05
C ASN A 67 -9.55 7.80 14.80
N ILE A 68 -8.97 7.26 13.72
CA ILE A 68 -8.74 7.96 12.46
C ILE A 68 -9.89 7.64 11.49
N PRO A 69 -10.75 8.61 11.14
CA PRO A 69 -11.82 8.39 10.17
C PRO A 69 -11.25 8.04 8.79
N ALA A 70 -11.91 7.11 8.08
CA ALA A 70 -11.51 6.69 6.74
C ALA A 70 -12.74 6.49 5.85
N PRO A 71 -12.67 6.80 4.55
CA PRO A 71 -13.80 6.61 3.64
C PRO A 71 -14.21 5.14 3.54
N ILE A 72 -15.47 4.82 3.86
CA ILE A 72 -15.97 3.44 3.79
C ILE A 72 -15.99 2.89 2.36
N ASP A 73 -16.13 3.75 1.35
CA ASP A 73 -16.18 3.35 -0.07
C ASP A 73 -14.83 2.89 -0.65
N ARG A 74 -13.73 2.96 0.12
CA ARG A 74 -12.39 2.55 -0.36
C ARG A 74 -12.31 1.11 -0.87
N ILE A 75 -13.11 0.20 -0.31
CA ILE A 75 -13.17 -1.19 -0.77
C ILE A 75 -13.78 -1.30 -2.19
N ALA A 76 -14.62 -0.34 -2.59
CA ALA A 76 -15.14 -0.27 -3.96
C ALA A 76 -14.06 0.19 -4.95
N VAL A 77 -13.11 1.02 -4.51
CA VAL A 77 -11.93 1.40 -5.30
C VAL A 77 -11.07 0.18 -5.57
N GLU A 78 -10.77 -0.60 -4.54
CA GLU A 78 -10.03 -1.86 -4.67
C GLU A 78 -10.70 -2.82 -5.66
N HIS A 79 -12.02 -3.03 -5.54
CA HIS A 79 -12.76 -3.83 -6.50
C HIS A 79 -12.69 -3.27 -7.94
N THR A 80 -12.80 -1.94 -8.10
CA THR A 80 -12.73 -1.29 -9.42
C THR A 80 -11.34 -1.42 -10.04
N PHE A 81 -10.29 -1.34 -9.22
CA PHE A 81 -8.91 -1.60 -9.63
C PHE A 81 -8.76 -3.01 -10.18
N TYR A 82 -9.15 -4.04 -9.42
CA TYR A 82 -9.03 -5.43 -9.89
C TYR A 82 -9.82 -5.68 -11.17
N LYS A 83 -11.00 -5.06 -11.32
CA LYS A 83 -11.75 -5.13 -12.59
C LYS A 83 -11.02 -4.47 -13.75
N ALA A 84 -10.31 -3.36 -13.53
CA ALA A 84 -9.56 -2.68 -14.56
C ALA A 84 -8.41 -3.54 -15.07
N VAL A 85 -7.67 -4.19 -14.16
CA VAL A 85 -6.49 -5.00 -14.50
C VAL A 85 -6.83 -6.45 -14.88
N ALA A 86 -8.09 -6.88 -14.76
CA ALA A 86 -8.52 -8.27 -15.00
C ALA A 86 -8.22 -8.80 -16.41
N ASN A 87 -8.15 -7.94 -17.42
CA ASN A 87 -7.85 -8.33 -18.81
C ASN A 87 -6.37 -8.13 -19.18
N SER A 88 -5.51 -7.78 -18.21
CA SER A 88 -4.09 -7.57 -18.43
C SER A 88 -3.29 -8.86 -18.23
N THR A 89 -2.02 -8.83 -18.64
CA THR A 89 -1.10 -9.97 -18.48
C THR A 89 -0.71 -10.24 -17.03
N ILE A 90 -1.07 -9.37 -16.07
CA ILE A 90 -0.73 -9.54 -14.65
C ILE A 90 -1.76 -10.36 -13.87
N ILE A 91 -2.76 -10.96 -14.53
CA ILE A 91 -3.82 -11.69 -13.82
C ILE A 91 -3.28 -12.81 -12.91
N SER A 92 -2.12 -13.39 -13.23
CA SER A 92 -1.42 -14.39 -12.38
C SER A 92 -0.69 -13.79 -11.17
N HIS A 93 -0.65 -12.47 -11.06
CA HIS A 93 0.01 -11.68 -10.02
C HIS A 93 -0.99 -10.87 -9.18
N ILE A 94 -2.29 -11.15 -9.26
CA ILE A 94 -3.33 -10.55 -8.42
C ILE A 94 -4.29 -11.65 -7.96
N PRO A 95 -4.98 -11.48 -6.82
CA PRO A 95 -5.98 -12.44 -6.38
C PRO A 95 -7.21 -12.45 -7.29
N THR A 96 -7.75 -13.64 -7.54
CA THR A 96 -9.02 -13.77 -8.25
C THR A 96 -10.17 -13.21 -7.41
N ILE A 97 -10.98 -12.32 -7.98
CA ILE A 97 -12.15 -11.77 -7.29
C ILE A 97 -13.33 -12.73 -7.36
N ILE A 98 -13.88 -13.09 -6.20
CA ILE A 98 -15.04 -13.98 -6.06
C ILE A 98 -16.33 -13.16 -6.14
N GLY A 99 -16.36 -11.99 -5.50
CA GLY A 99 -17.50 -11.09 -5.60
C GLY A 99 -17.39 -9.85 -4.73
N PHE A 100 -18.28 -8.90 -4.99
CA PHE A 100 -18.32 -7.61 -4.31
C PHE A 100 -19.76 -7.23 -3.97
N ASP A 101 -20.01 -6.85 -2.72
CA ASP A 101 -21.26 -6.26 -2.26
C ASP A 101 -21.03 -4.81 -1.87
N ALA A 102 -21.48 -3.89 -2.72
CA ALA A 102 -21.39 -2.46 -2.50
C ALA A 102 -22.20 -1.98 -1.28
N HIS A 103 -23.33 -2.62 -0.97
CA HIS A 103 -24.17 -2.21 0.16
C HIS A 103 -23.58 -2.65 1.49
N ALA A 104 -22.93 -3.81 1.54
CA ALA A 104 -22.25 -4.29 2.74
C ALA A 104 -20.79 -3.82 2.83
N HIS A 105 -20.25 -3.22 1.76
CA HIS A 105 -18.83 -2.88 1.62
C HIS A 105 -17.92 -4.11 1.81
N ILE A 106 -18.33 -5.25 1.26
CA ILE A 106 -17.60 -6.53 1.37
C ILE A 106 -17.03 -6.91 0.00
N LEU A 107 -15.76 -7.29 -0.02
CA LEU A 107 -15.06 -7.88 -1.15
C LEU A 107 -14.60 -9.28 -0.77
N ALA A 108 -15.04 -10.29 -1.53
CA ALA A 108 -14.58 -11.67 -1.41
C ALA A 108 -13.60 -11.98 -2.54
N MET A 109 -12.47 -12.58 -2.21
CA MET A 109 -11.39 -12.89 -3.15
C MET A 109 -10.69 -14.20 -2.79
N GLU A 110 -9.88 -14.68 -3.74
CA GLU A 110 -8.98 -15.81 -3.58
C GLU A 110 -8.10 -15.66 -2.34
N ASP A 111 -7.98 -16.75 -1.59
CA ASP A 111 -6.92 -16.88 -0.59
C ASP A 111 -5.66 -17.40 -1.29
N LEU A 112 -4.61 -16.57 -1.28
CA LEU A 112 -3.30 -16.91 -1.83
C LEU A 112 -2.58 -17.98 -0.98
N GLY A 113 -3.20 -18.42 0.11
CA GLY A 113 -2.72 -19.46 0.99
C GLY A 113 -1.60 -18.97 1.89
N ASP A 114 -0.60 -19.83 2.11
CA ASP A 114 0.59 -19.49 2.89
C ASP A 114 1.56 -18.64 2.06
N CYS A 115 1.17 -17.39 1.77
CA CYS A 115 2.05 -16.36 1.24
C CYS A 115 2.47 -15.42 2.37
N ASP A 116 3.73 -14.97 2.33
CA ASP A 116 4.23 -13.92 3.21
C ASP A 116 4.20 -12.59 2.49
N ASP A 117 3.83 -11.52 3.20
CA ASP A 117 4.11 -10.17 2.70
C ASP A 117 5.63 -9.96 2.65
N MET A 118 6.09 -9.12 1.73
CA MET A 118 7.52 -8.90 1.52
C MET A 118 8.15 -7.94 2.53
N THR A 119 7.52 -7.64 3.67
CA THR A 119 8.18 -6.82 4.72
C THR A 119 9.42 -7.50 5.30
N PHE A 120 9.59 -8.82 5.10
CA PHE A 120 10.84 -9.54 5.40
C PHE A 120 12.07 -8.90 4.71
N LEU A 121 11.88 -8.16 3.60
CA LEU A 121 12.97 -7.47 2.91
C LEU A 121 13.70 -6.47 3.82
N TYR A 122 13.02 -5.88 4.81
CA TYR A 122 13.65 -4.95 5.76
C TYR A 122 14.66 -5.64 6.68
N GLU A 123 14.40 -6.89 7.04
CA GLU A 123 15.31 -7.70 7.86
C GLU A 123 16.41 -8.31 6.99
N GLN A 124 16.05 -8.88 5.83
CA GLN A 124 17.00 -9.48 4.89
C GLN A 124 17.94 -8.47 4.25
N ARG A 125 17.53 -7.20 4.19
CA ARG A 125 18.24 -6.07 3.57
C ARG A 125 18.66 -6.32 2.12
N ASN A 126 17.89 -7.13 1.39
CA ASN A 126 18.16 -7.50 0.01
C ASN A 126 16.87 -7.91 -0.71
N ILE A 127 16.85 -7.77 -2.03
CA ILE A 127 15.83 -8.32 -2.94
C ILE A 127 16.56 -9.00 -4.10
N SER A 128 16.06 -10.14 -4.57
CA SER A 128 16.64 -10.78 -5.75
C SER A 128 16.29 -10.02 -7.04
N ASN A 129 17.17 -10.10 -8.05
CA ASN A 129 16.88 -9.52 -9.37
C ASN A 129 15.59 -10.09 -9.99
N GLY A 130 15.27 -11.36 -9.73
CA GLY A 130 14.03 -11.98 -10.20
C GLY A 130 12.79 -11.31 -9.61
N GLN A 131 12.76 -11.12 -8.28
CA GLN A 131 11.67 -10.42 -7.60
C GLN A 131 11.55 -8.97 -8.07
N PHE A 132 12.67 -8.25 -8.15
CA PHE A 132 12.69 -6.87 -8.65
C PHE A 132 12.11 -6.74 -10.06
N ASN A 133 12.54 -7.62 -10.99
CA ASN A 133 12.07 -7.59 -12.37
C ASN A 133 10.56 -7.89 -12.48
N ILE A 134 10.05 -8.82 -11.67
CA ILE A 134 8.61 -9.10 -11.63
C ILE A 134 7.84 -7.89 -11.10
N LEU A 135 8.30 -7.24 -10.02
CA LEU A 135 7.66 -6.05 -9.48
C LEU A 135 7.63 -4.91 -10.50
N ILE A 136 8.71 -4.69 -11.26
CA ILE A 136 8.76 -3.72 -12.36
C ILE A 136 7.78 -4.08 -13.48
N ALA A 137 7.75 -5.34 -13.90
CA ALA A 137 6.85 -5.79 -14.95
C ALA A 137 5.39 -5.61 -14.55
N VAL A 138 5.03 -5.97 -13.32
CA VAL A 138 3.66 -5.85 -12.82
C VAL A 138 3.22 -4.39 -12.73
N ILE A 139 4.03 -3.52 -12.12
CA ILE A 139 3.65 -2.09 -12.00
C ILE A 139 3.58 -1.40 -13.37
N HIS A 140 4.46 -1.76 -14.31
CA HIS A 140 4.37 -1.26 -15.69
C HIS A 140 3.06 -1.64 -16.38
N GLN A 141 2.58 -2.86 -16.19
CA GLN A 141 1.29 -3.29 -16.74
C GLN A 141 0.11 -2.62 -16.04
N ILE A 142 0.18 -2.38 -14.73
CA ILE A 142 -0.82 -1.57 -14.01
C ILE A 142 -0.90 -0.17 -14.65
N HIS A 143 0.24 0.49 -14.80
CA HIS A 143 0.30 1.84 -15.39
C HIS A 143 -0.16 1.91 -16.86
N ASN A 144 -0.01 0.83 -17.64
CA ASN A 144 -0.50 0.75 -19.01
C ASN A 144 -1.95 0.23 -19.14
N THR A 145 -2.58 -0.13 -18.03
CA THR A 145 -3.98 -0.53 -18.05
C THR A 145 -4.84 0.68 -18.34
N LYS A 146 -5.65 0.62 -19.40
CA LYS A 146 -6.65 1.65 -19.68
C LYS A 146 -7.69 1.63 -18.55
N PRO A 147 -7.79 2.69 -17.73
CA PRO A 147 -8.76 2.70 -16.65
C PRO A 147 -10.19 2.79 -17.21
N PRO A 148 -11.20 2.28 -16.48
CA PRO A 148 -12.59 2.53 -16.81
C PRO A 148 -12.89 4.04 -16.76
N GLU A 149 -13.81 4.52 -17.61
CA GLU A 149 -14.14 5.96 -17.70
C GLU A 149 -14.61 6.56 -16.36
N ASN A 150 -15.18 5.73 -15.49
CA ASN A 150 -15.68 6.11 -14.17
C ASN A 150 -14.78 5.59 -13.03
N PHE A 151 -13.47 5.42 -13.25
CA PHE A 151 -12.57 5.10 -12.17
C PHE A 151 -12.66 6.16 -11.05
N PRO A 152 -12.81 5.78 -9.77
CA PRO A 152 -12.98 6.76 -8.69
C PRO A 152 -11.79 7.71 -8.57
N ASP A 153 -12.06 9.00 -8.31
CA ASP A 153 -11.02 9.99 -8.00
C ASP A 153 -10.25 9.70 -6.70
N ASN A 154 -10.87 8.86 -5.85
CA ASN A 154 -10.46 8.49 -4.52
C ASN A 154 -10.07 9.68 -3.62
N ILE A 155 -10.68 10.87 -3.84
CA ILE A 155 -10.15 12.13 -3.31
C ILE A 155 -10.13 12.21 -1.78
N LYS A 156 -11.11 11.60 -1.11
CA LYS A 156 -11.14 11.58 0.37
C LYS A 156 -10.01 10.73 0.93
N MET A 157 -9.72 9.58 0.30
CA MET A 157 -8.63 8.72 0.73
C MET A 157 -7.28 9.34 0.41
N ARG A 158 -7.16 9.98 -0.76
CA ARG A 158 -5.98 10.75 -1.15
C ARG A 158 -5.70 11.91 -0.21
N LYS A 159 -6.72 12.66 0.24
CA LYS A 159 -6.53 13.73 1.24
C LYS A 159 -6.02 13.17 2.57
N LEU A 160 -6.54 12.04 3.02
CA LEU A 160 -6.04 11.36 4.21
C LEU A 160 -4.58 10.92 4.00
N ASN A 161 -4.27 10.24 2.90
CA ASN A 161 -2.89 9.82 2.60
C ASN A 161 -1.95 11.02 2.47
N HIS A 162 -2.40 12.10 1.85
CA HIS A 162 -1.64 13.33 1.68
C HIS A 162 -1.21 13.93 3.02
N GLN A 163 -2.11 13.94 4.01
CA GLN A 163 -1.76 14.38 5.36
C GLN A 163 -0.63 13.54 5.95
N HIS A 164 -0.69 12.21 5.80
CA HIS A 164 0.32 11.31 6.34
C HIS A 164 1.65 11.34 5.59
N ILE A 165 1.64 11.57 4.26
CA ILE A 165 2.82 11.58 3.41
C ILE A 165 3.50 12.96 3.41
N PHE A 166 2.75 14.02 3.12
CA PHE A 166 3.31 15.34 2.77
C PHE A 166 3.21 16.38 3.89
N ILE A 167 2.41 16.15 4.94
CA ILE A 167 2.19 17.14 6.00
C ILE A 167 2.78 16.70 7.33
N LEU A 168 2.22 15.65 7.95
CA LEU A 168 2.53 15.25 9.33
C LEU A 168 4.02 14.97 9.61
N PRO A 169 4.82 14.36 8.70
CA PRO A 169 6.24 14.14 8.95
C PRO A 169 7.05 15.45 9.06
N PHE A 170 6.55 16.53 8.46
CA PHE A 170 7.24 17.82 8.30
C PHE A 170 6.71 18.90 9.25
N LEU A 171 5.74 18.58 10.11
CA LEU A 171 5.25 19.46 11.15
C LEU A 171 6.06 19.29 12.45
N SER A 172 6.45 20.41 13.06
CA SER A 172 7.12 20.45 14.36
C SER A 172 6.25 19.83 15.45
N ASP A 173 4.98 20.20 15.51
CA ASP A 173 3.97 19.62 16.39
C ASP A 173 2.98 18.79 15.56
N ASN A 174 3.20 17.47 15.54
CA ASN A 174 2.41 16.52 14.76
C ASN A 174 1.64 15.52 15.62
N GLY A 175 1.63 15.71 16.94
CA GLY A 175 0.82 14.93 17.89
C GLY A 175 1.33 13.52 18.21
N PHE A 176 2.57 13.17 17.86
CA PHE A 176 3.21 11.92 18.27
C PHE A 176 4.70 12.10 18.57
N SER A 177 5.22 11.34 19.54
CA SER A 177 6.63 11.38 19.93
C SER A 177 7.42 10.35 19.12
N LEU A 178 8.41 10.82 18.35
CA LEU A 178 9.31 9.92 17.63
C LEU A 178 10.26 9.15 18.57
N ASN A 179 10.49 9.67 19.78
CA ASN A 179 11.30 8.98 20.78
C ASN A 179 10.59 7.74 21.36
N ASP A 180 9.27 7.64 21.22
CA ASP A 180 8.51 6.44 21.58
C ASP A 180 8.77 5.28 20.60
N ILE A 181 9.21 5.62 19.39
CA ILE A 181 9.60 4.66 18.35
C ILE A 181 11.06 4.27 18.52
N GLN A 182 11.95 5.26 18.65
CA GLN A 182 13.37 5.05 18.91
C GLN A 182 13.97 6.29 19.57
N PRO A 183 14.66 6.15 20.71
CA PRO A 183 15.37 7.27 21.33
C PRO A 183 16.36 7.95 20.36
N GLY A 184 16.31 9.29 20.29
CA GLY A 184 17.16 10.10 19.42
C GLY A 184 16.51 10.48 18.09
N LEU A 185 15.39 9.84 17.72
CA LEU A 185 14.74 10.05 16.43
C LEU A 185 13.99 11.38 16.36
N GLN A 186 13.46 11.84 17.50
CA GLN A 186 12.83 13.16 17.57
C GLN A 186 13.84 14.25 17.22
N GLU A 187 15.02 14.19 17.82
CA GLU A 187 16.10 15.17 17.65
C GLU A 187 16.62 15.17 16.21
N LEU A 188 16.76 13.99 15.58
CA LEU A 188 17.09 13.89 14.16
C LEU A 188 16.04 14.55 13.25
N SER A 189 14.76 14.46 13.61
CA SER A 189 13.67 14.97 12.77
C SER A 189 13.62 16.50 12.68
N ILE A 190 14.09 17.20 13.72
CA ILE A 190 13.96 18.67 13.86
C ILE A 190 14.58 19.39 12.65
N LEU A 191 15.76 18.96 12.22
CA LEU A 191 16.48 19.55 11.09
C LEU A 191 15.63 19.60 9.80
N TYR A 192 14.78 18.60 9.58
CA TYR A 192 13.94 18.50 8.38
C TYR A 192 12.61 19.24 8.54
N LYS A 193 12.09 19.33 9.77
CA LYS A 193 10.85 20.07 10.10
C LYS A 193 11.06 21.59 10.08
N GLU A 194 12.29 22.05 10.26
CA GLU A 194 12.68 23.47 10.20
C GLU A 194 13.28 23.89 8.84
N ASP A 195 13.43 22.96 7.91
CA ASP A 195 13.97 23.24 6.57
C ASP A 195 12.86 23.75 5.64
N GLU A 196 12.80 25.07 5.44
CA GLU A 196 11.76 25.71 4.64
C GLU A 196 11.85 25.36 3.14
N LEU A 197 13.06 25.17 2.59
CA LEU A 197 13.22 24.77 1.17
C LEU A 197 12.71 23.35 0.96
N LEU A 198 13.01 22.45 1.88
CA LEU A 198 12.49 21.08 1.88
C LEU A 198 10.96 21.08 1.94
N LYS A 199 10.38 21.85 2.86
CA LYS A 199 8.92 21.94 3.05
C LYS A 199 8.21 22.54 1.85
N GLU A 200 8.79 23.56 1.21
CA GLU A 200 8.24 24.14 -0.01
C GLU A 200 8.16 23.09 -1.12
N LYS A 201 9.26 22.37 -1.36
CA LYS A 201 9.29 21.29 -2.37
C LYS A 201 8.30 20.18 -2.03
N VAL A 202 8.25 19.71 -0.78
CA VAL A 202 7.27 18.69 -0.34
C VAL A 202 5.83 19.15 -0.57
N THR A 203 5.53 20.41 -0.29
CA THR A 203 4.20 21.00 -0.48
C THR A 203 3.80 20.98 -1.94
N LEU A 204 4.68 21.42 -2.85
CA LEU A 204 4.44 21.42 -4.30
C LEU A 204 4.19 20.00 -4.83
N ILE A 205 4.95 19.01 -4.36
CA ILE A 205 4.75 17.60 -4.74
C ILE A 205 3.43 17.05 -4.16
N GLY A 206 3.08 17.43 -2.93
CA GLY A 206 1.78 17.09 -2.33
C GLY A 206 0.59 17.67 -3.09
N GLU A 207 0.68 18.92 -3.55
CA GLU A 207 -0.31 19.53 -4.43
C GLU A 207 -0.43 18.78 -5.76
N ARG A 208 0.71 18.40 -6.37
CA ARG A 208 0.73 17.56 -7.58
C ARG A 208 0.07 16.20 -7.33
N TYR A 209 0.31 15.56 -6.18
CA TYR A 209 -0.34 14.29 -5.79
C TYR A 209 -1.87 14.41 -5.71
N LEU A 210 -2.42 15.57 -5.34
CA LEU A 210 -3.87 15.81 -5.30
C LEU A 210 -4.46 16.23 -6.65
N SER A 211 -3.63 16.52 -7.66
CA SER A 211 -4.09 16.85 -9.01
C SER A 211 -4.58 15.61 -9.77
N GLN A 212 -5.33 15.81 -10.86
CA GLN A 212 -5.81 14.70 -11.69
C GLN A 212 -4.71 14.24 -12.64
N GLY A 213 -4.44 12.93 -12.68
CA GLY A 213 -3.57 12.31 -13.68
C GLY A 213 -4.35 11.44 -14.67
N ASP A 214 -3.60 10.69 -15.47
CA ASP A 214 -4.09 9.84 -16.55
C ASP A 214 -3.66 8.37 -16.43
N THR A 215 -2.77 8.08 -15.48
CA THR A 215 -2.20 6.75 -15.27
C THR A 215 -2.89 6.06 -14.10
N LEU A 216 -3.38 4.83 -14.30
CA LEU A 216 -3.91 4.01 -13.21
C LEU A 216 -2.77 3.66 -12.25
N LEU A 217 -2.90 4.05 -10.98
CA LEU A 217 -1.94 3.74 -9.93
C LEU A 217 -2.47 2.67 -8.98
N HIS A 218 -1.56 1.88 -8.42
CA HIS A 218 -1.81 1.08 -7.22
C HIS A 218 -2.06 1.99 -6.01
N GLY A 219 -1.26 3.06 -5.85
CA GLY A 219 -1.44 4.10 -4.85
C GLY A 219 -0.83 3.81 -3.47
N ASP A 220 -0.30 2.61 -3.26
CA ASP A 220 0.49 2.21 -2.09
C ASP A 220 1.39 1.00 -2.44
N TYR A 221 2.27 1.13 -3.44
CA TYR A 221 3.04 0.01 -3.99
C TYR A 221 4.32 -0.28 -3.17
N TYR A 222 4.17 -0.94 -2.02
CA TYR A 222 5.27 -1.23 -1.08
C TYR A 222 5.30 -2.69 -0.61
N PRO A 223 6.34 -3.16 0.10
CA PRO A 223 6.48 -4.56 0.51
C PRO A 223 5.32 -5.17 1.29
N GLY A 224 4.51 -4.38 2.01
CA GLY A 224 3.31 -4.89 2.68
C GLY A 224 2.13 -5.16 1.75
N SER A 225 2.19 -4.68 0.51
CA SER A 225 1.23 -4.94 -0.57
C SER A 225 1.78 -5.94 -1.61
N TRP A 226 2.98 -6.48 -1.37
CA TRP A 226 3.59 -7.51 -2.20
C TRP A 226 3.58 -8.82 -1.41
N MET A 227 2.92 -9.84 -1.92
CA MET A 227 2.89 -11.17 -1.35
C MET A 227 3.81 -12.08 -2.15
N SER A 228 4.53 -12.98 -1.49
CA SER A 228 5.42 -13.93 -2.17
C SER A 228 5.28 -15.34 -1.63
N LYS A 229 5.37 -16.32 -2.55
CA LYS A 229 5.43 -17.75 -2.26
C LYS A 229 6.12 -18.48 -3.40
N ASP A 230 7.13 -19.30 -3.11
CA ASP A 230 7.79 -20.18 -4.09
C ASP A 230 8.19 -19.49 -5.42
N ASN A 231 8.73 -18.26 -5.34
CA ASN A 231 9.05 -17.36 -6.47
C ASN A 231 7.86 -16.76 -7.25
N GLN A 232 6.62 -17.10 -6.88
CA GLN A 232 5.45 -16.36 -7.33
C GLN A 232 5.27 -15.10 -6.48
N LEU A 233 4.81 -14.03 -7.13
CA LEU A 233 4.55 -12.74 -6.51
C LEU A 233 3.13 -12.29 -6.83
N PHE A 234 2.46 -11.73 -5.84
CA PHE A 234 1.13 -11.16 -5.99
C PHE A 234 1.10 -9.73 -5.43
N ILE A 235 0.28 -8.89 -6.03
CA ILE A 235 0.01 -7.53 -5.59
C ILE A 235 -1.40 -7.49 -5.03
N ILE A 236 -1.53 -6.90 -3.83
CA ILE A 236 -2.79 -6.82 -3.09
C ILE A 236 -3.03 -5.40 -2.57
N ASP A 237 -4.23 -5.15 -2.07
CA ASP A 237 -4.64 -3.93 -1.39
C ASP A 237 -4.54 -2.61 -2.21
N PRO A 238 -5.00 -2.56 -3.48
CA PRO A 238 -5.03 -1.33 -4.28
C PRO A 238 -6.16 -0.35 -3.89
N GLU A 239 -6.51 -0.26 -2.61
CA GLU A 239 -7.60 0.60 -2.11
C GLU A 239 -7.26 2.10 -2.17
N PHE A 240 -5.96 2.41 -2.29
CA PHE A 240 -5.46 3.76 -2.55
C PHE A 240 -5.43 4.11 -4.03
N GLY A 241 -5.80 3.19 -4.93
CA GLY A 241 -5.72 3.40 -6.37
C GLY A 241 -6.49 4.63 -6.86
N PHE A 242 -5.92 5.32 -7.84
CA PHE A 242 -6.48 6.53 -8.46
C PHE A 242 -5.77 6.80 -9.80
N LEU A 243 -6.26 7.79 -10.55
CA LEU A 243 -5.58 8.27 -11.75
C LEU A 243 -4.60 9.39 -11.39
N GLY A 244 -3.31 9.11 -11.55
CA GLY A 244 -2.21 9.98 -11.14
C GLY A 244 -1.03 9.91 -12.11
N PHE A 245 0.17 10.09 -11.58
CA PHE A 245 1.44 9.99 -12.30
C PHE A 245 2.23 8.77 -11.78
N LYS A 246 2.75 7.94 -12.70
CA LYS A 246 3.45 6.67 -12.42
C LYS A 246 4.63 6.81 -11.46
N GLU A 247 5.29 7.96 -11.44
CA GLU A 247 6.43 8.23 -10.57
C GLU A 247 6.04 8.19 -9.09
N PHE A 248 4.74 8.30 -8.77
CA PHE A 248 4.25 8.06 -7.42
C PHE A 248 4.54 6.62 -6.98
N ASP A 249 3.97 5.61 -7.65
CA ASP A 249 4.18 4.21 -7.28
C ASP A 249 5.66 3.78 -7.43
N LEU A 250 6.35 4.27 -8.46
CA LEU A 250 7.78 3.99 -8.65
C LEU A 250 8.65 4.61 -7.55
N GLY A 251 8.33 5.82 -7.11
CA GLY A 251 9.02 6.48 -6.00
C GLY A 251 8.78 5.78 -4.67
N ILE A 252 7.54 5.34 -4.41
CA ILE A 252 7.23 4.49 -3.24
C ILE A 252 8.06 3.21 -3.29
N MET A 253 8.06 2.49 -4.41
CA MET A 253 8.88 1.29 -4.60
C MET A 253 10.36 1.56 -4.33
N ALA A 254 10.91 2.63 -4.92
CA ALA A 254 12.30 3.03 -4.74
C ALA A 254 12.63 3.29 -3.27
N ALA A 255 11.81 4.09 -2.57
CA ALA A 255 11.98 4.40 -1.16
C ALA A 255 12.09 3.14 -0.30
N HIS A 256 11.18 2.19 -0.50
CA HIS A 256 11.15 0.96 0.27
C HIS A 256 12.35 0.05 -0.02
N LEU A 257 12.78 -0.05 -1.28
CA LEU A 257 14.00 -0.77 -1.64
C LEU A 257 15.26 -0.11 -1.06
N ILE A 258 15.33 1.22 -1.06
CA ILE A 258 16.44 1.98 -0.45
C ILE A 258 16.45 1.79 1.06
N MET A 259 15.31 1.88 1.75
CA MET A 259 15.25 1.66 3.21
C MET A 259 15.62 0.21 3.58
N ALA A 260 15.18 -0.77 2.78
CA ALA A 260 15.52 -2.17 2.98
C ALA A 260 17.03 -2.41 2.76
N THR A 261 17.60 -1.96 1.65
CA THR A 261 18.95 -2.35 1.21
C THR A 261 20.05 -1.35 1.55
N HIS A 262 19.69 -0.10 1.86
CA HIS A 262 20.60 1.04 1.95
C HIS A 262 21.33 1.37 0.63
N ASP A 263 20.75 1.00 -0.52
CA ASP A 263 21.33 1.17 -1.85
C ASP A 263 20.54 2.20 -2.68
N ILE A 264 21.05 3.44 -2.77
CA ILE A 264 20.44 4.51 -3.57
C ILE A 264 20.40 4.20 -5.09
N SER A 265 21.18 3.22 -5.56
CA SER A 265 21.19 2.86 -6.99
C SER A 265 19.86 2.31 -7.49
N TYR A 266 18.92 1.94 -6.59
CA TYR A 266 17.58 1.54 -6.98
C TYR A 266 16.80 2.60 -7.76
N ILE A 267 17.10 3.90 -7.56
CA ILE A 267 16.58 4.98 -8.43
C ILE A 267 16.92 4.70 -9.90
N LYS A 268 18.22 4.52 -10.18
CA LYS A 268 18.73 4.27 -11.53
C LYS A 268 18.35 2.88 -12.06
N LYS A 269 18.28 1.86 -11.20
CA LYS A 269 17.81 0.52 -11.59
C LYS A 269 16.36 0.58 -12.06
N ILE A 270 15.48 1.28 -11.34
CA ILE A 270 14.08 1.46 -11.73
C ILE A 270 14.00 2.22 -13.06
N GLU A 271 14.71 3.34 -13.19
CA GLU A 271 14.80 4.10 -14.44
C GLU A 271 15.22 3.24 -15.64
N SER A 272 16.25 2.41 -15.46
CA SER A 272 16.79 1.58 -16.54
C SER A 272 15.93 0.36 -16.87
N SER A 273 15.12 -0.11 -15.92
CA SER A 273 14.29 -1.33 -16.07
C SER A 273 12.84 -1.02 -16.43
N TYR A 274 12.34 0.17 -16.13
CA TYR A 274 10.96 0.55 -16.40
C TYR A 274 10.78 0.82 -17.91
N PRO A 275 9.90 0.09 -18.64
CA PRO A 275 9.84 0.13 -20.11
C PRO A 275 9.25 1.40 -20.75
N SER A 276 9.08 2.49 -20.01
CA SER A 276 8.49 3.72 -20.51
C SER A 276 9.21 4.92 -19.91
N GLU A 277 9.14 6.07 -20.59
CA GLU A 277 9.77 7.30 -20.09
C GLU A 277 9.23 7.65 -18.70
N ILE A 278 10.09 8.14 -17.81
CA ILE A 278 9.74 8.57 -16.45
C ILE A 278 10.36 9.92 -16.17
N ASP A 279 9.68 10.74 -15.38
CA ASP A 279 10.24 11.95 -14.80
C ASP A 279 11.14 11.56 -13.61
N ILE A 280 12.46 11.50 -13.85
CA ILE A 280 13.42 11.02 -12.86
C ILE A 280 13.49 11.92 -11.62
N GLU A 281 13.35 13.23 -11.78
CA GLU A 281 13.33 14.18 -10.67
C GLU A 281 12.13 13.91 -9.78
N LEU A 282 10.94 13.73 -10.38
CA LEU A 282 9.73 13.42 -9.63
C LEU A 282 9.81 12.06 -8.92
N LEU A 283 10.39 11.04 -9.55
CA LEU A 283 10.63 9.75 -8.90
C LEU A 283 11.54 9.90 -7.67
N GLN A 284 12.64 10.65 -7.80
CA GLN A 284 13.54 10.96 -6.69
C GLN A 284 12.81 11.71 -5.58
N ASN A 285 12.03 12.73 -5.93
CA ASN A 285 11.29 13.52 -4.95
C ASN A 285 10.31 12.67 -4.15
N ILE A 286 9.50 11.82 -4.81
CA ILE A 286 8.58 10.92 -4.12
C ILE A 286 9.34 9.91 -3.26
N ALA A 287 10.44 9.35 -3.77
CA ALA A 287 11.24 8.39 -3.02
C ALA A 287 11.80 9.00 -1.72
N GLY A 288 12.34 10.22 -1.79
CA GLY A 288 12.81 10.93 -0.62
C GLY A 288 11.69 11.24 0.37
N ILE A 289 10.54 11.72 -0.11
CA ILE A 289 9.37 12.01 0.75
C ILE A 289 8.90 10.74 1.47
N GLU A 290 8.82 9.60 0.78
CA GLU A 290 8.38 8.35 1.38
C GLU A 290 9.39 7.81 2.41
N ILE A 291 10.71 7.93 2.15
CA ILE A 291 11.72 7.59 3.17
C ILE A 291 11.51 8.43 4.43
N MET A 292 11.34 9.75 4.29
CA MET A 292 11.09 10.61 5.45
C MET A 292 9.77 10.28 6.15
N ARG A 293 8.68 10.09 5.40
CA ARG A 293 7.39 9.66 5.96
C ARG A 293 7.52 8.40 6.80
N ARG A 294 8.26 7.40 6.34
CA ARG A 294 8.39 6.11 7.05
C ARG A 294 9.35 6.15 8.23
N LEU A 295 10.31 7.09 8.24
CA LEU A 295 11.23 7.26 9.35
C LEU A 295 10.72 8.22 10.43
N ILE A 296 10.11 9.35 10.04
CA ILE A 296 9.71 10.44 10.94
C ILE A 296 8.21 10.77 10.88
N GLY A 297 7.40 9.92 10.25
CA GLY A 297 5.93 10.00 10.24
C GLY A 297 5.26 9.01 11.20
N LEU A 298 3.92 8.96 11.15
CA LEU A 298 3.12 8.12 12.06
C LEU A 298 3.18 6.63 11.71
N ALA A 299 3.19 6.30 10.42
CA ALA A 299 3.04 4.94 9.91
C ALA A 299 4.39 4.19 9.87
N GLN A 300 4.80 3.70 11.04
CA GLN A 300 6.06 3.00 11.24
C GLN A 300 6.12 1.63 10.56
N LEU A 301 7.32 1.26 10.12
CA LEU A 301 7.67 -0.03 9.53
C LEU A 301 8.49 -0.87 10.52
N PRO A 302 8.53 -2.21 10.37
CA PRO A 302 9.43 -3.07 11.15
C PRO A 302 10.89 -2.95 10.67
N LEU A 303 11.41 -1.72 10.59
CA LEU A 303 12.77 -1.41 10.17
C LEU A 303 13.75 -1.55 11.35
N ASN A 304 14.55 -2.62 11.36
CA ASN A 304 15.64 -2.78 12.30
C ASN A 304 16.89 -2.01 11.84
N ARG A 305 16.94 -0.72 12.20
CA ARG A 305 18.00 0.24 11.83
C ARG A 305 18.48 1.01 13.05
N THR A 306 19.80 1.21 13.14
CA THR A 306 20.39 2.10 14.14
C THR A 306 20.00 3.55 13.88
N ILE A 307 20.11 4.39 14.91
CA ILE A 307 19.83 5.83 14.77
C ILE A 307 20.76 6.49 13.74
N LEU A 308 22.00 6.01 13.62
CA LEU A 308 22.98 6.48 12.63
C LEU A 308 22.53 6.11 11.21
N GLU A 309 22.15 4.85 10.96
CA GLU A 309 21.63 4.44 9.66
C GLU A 309 20.37 5.21 9.26
N LYS A 310 19.50 5.55 10.23
CA LYS A 310 18.33 6.41 9.96
C LYS A 310 18.74 7.85 9.61
N ALA A 311 19.76 8.40 10.27
CA ALA A 311 20.29 9.72 9.92
C ALA A 311 20.88 9.76 8.50
N GLU A 312 21.58 8.71 8.08
CA GLU A 312 22.08 8.55 6.72
C GLU A 312 20.94 8.48 5.71
N LEU A 313 19.91 7.65 5.97
CA LEU A 313 18.73 7.56 5.11
C LEU A 313 17.96 8.89 5.00
N LEU A 314 17.79 9.64 6.10
CA LEU A 314 17.16 10.95 6.08
C LEU A 314 17.98 11.98 5.30
N THR A 315 19.31 11.90 5.37
CA THR A 315 20.21 12.75 4.57
C THR A 315 20.10 12.43 3.08
N MET A 316 20.09 11.14 2.72
CA MET A 316 19.84 10.71 1.34
C MET A 316 18.47 11.20 0.85
N ALA A 317 17.43 11.02 1.67
CA ALA A 317 16.08 11.44 1.35
C ALA A 317 15.99 12.95 1.09
N LYS A 318 16.63 13.79 1.91
CA LYS A 318 16.67 15.24 1.68
C LYS A 318 17.28 15.58 0.33
N ASN A 319 18.39 14.93 -0.02
CA ASN A 319 19.05 15.16 -1.31
C ASN A 319 18.18 14.72 -2.50
N LEU A 320 17.41 13.64 -2.35
CA LEU A 320 16.45 13.18 -3.37
C LEU A 320 15.25 14.12 -3.52
N ILE A 321 14.84 14.81 -2.45
CA ILE A 321 13.75 15.79 -2.51
C ILE A 321 14.24 17.08 -3.18
N LEU A 322 15.46 17.51 -2.88
CA LEU A 322 16.03 18.77 -3.37
C LEU A 322 16.82 18.63 -4.69
N SER A 323 16.82 17.44 -5.31
CA SER A 323 17.54 17.14 -6.56
C SER A 323 17.04 17.92 -7.75
#